data_AF-A0A935K7G4-F1
#
_entry.id   AF-A0A935K7G4-F1
#
_cell.length_a   1.000
_cell.length_b   1.000
_cell.length_c   1.000
_cell.angle_alpha   90.00
_cell.angle_beta   90.00
_cell.angle_gamma   90.00
#
_symmetry.space_group_name_H-M   'P 1'
#
loop_
_entity.id
_entity.type
_entity.pdbx_description
1 polymer ?
#
loop_
_entity_poly.entity_id
_entity_poly.type
_entity_poly.pdbx_seq_one_letter_code
_entity_poly.pdbx_strand_id
1 'polypeptide(L)'
;MGKPYLPKSFIKTEEMIDSTISYLVQCKQYNWIGKKEFILKLKSKLNEAKKSLISDDTTTCFNHIICFQNEINKTYKDSLNTDPRFVTIEGWKFLYWNAQYIIDRFTTPTQKKE
;
A
#
# COMPACT_ATOMS: atom_id res chain seq x y z
N MET A 1 -0.64 14.41 13.90
CA MET A 1 -0.83 12.96 13.76
C MET A 1 0.34 12.37 12.96
N GLY A 2 1.14 11.50 13.61
CA GLY A 2 2.37 10.88 13.08
C GLY A 2 2.15 9.59 12.29
N LYS A 3 3.24 8.86 11.99
CA LYS A 3 3.23 7.59 11.24
C LYS A 3 2.40 6.52 11.99
N PRO A 4 1.70 5.60 11.29
CA PRO A 4 1.03 4.46 11.93
C PRO A 4 2.01 3.58 12.73
N TYR A 5 1.46 2.66 13.54
CA TYR A 5 2.28 1.70 14.28
C TYR A 5 2.97 0.73 13.32
N LEU A 6 4.29 0.53 13.50
CA LEU A 6 5.06 -0.41 12.70
C LEU A 6 4.57 -1.85 12.96
N PRO A 7 4.24 -2.64 11.91
CA PRO A 7 3.85 -4.04 12.09
C PRO A 7 4.93 -4.84 12.83
N LYS A 8 4.50 -5.72 13.74
CA LYS A 8 5.42 -6.58 14.50
C LYS A 8 6.23 -7.46 13.55
N SER A 9 7.48 -7.77 13.92
CA SER A 9 8.43 -8.49 13.05
C SER A 9 7.93 -9.86 12.57
N PHE A 10 7.10 -10.55 13.37
CA PHE A 10 6.54 -11.87 13.04
C PHE A 10 5.38 -11.84 12.03
N ILE A 11 4.79 -10.68 11.74
CA ILE A 11 3.73 -10.57 10.73
C ILE A 11 4.33 -10.85 9.36
N LYS A 12 3.70 -11.76 8.60
CA LYS A 12 4.17 -12.13 7.27
C LYS A 12 3.88 -11.00 6.27
N THR A 13 4.76 -10.84 5.28
CA THR A 13 4.57 -9.84 4.21
C THR A 13 3.24 -10.05 3.47
N GLU A 14 2.83 -11.30 3.26
CA GLU A 14 1.53 -11.62 2.66
C GLU A 14 0.36 -11.06 3.48
N GLU A 15 0.37 -11.24 4.81
CA GLU A 15 -0.65 -10.72 5.72
C GLU A 15 -0.70 -9.19 5.72
N MET A 16 0.46 -8.54 5.54
CA MET A 16 0.55 -7.08 5.38
C MET A 16 -0.10 -6.62 4.06
N ILE A 17 0.09 -7.37 2.97
CA ILE A 17 -0.56 -7.09 1.69
C ILE A 17 -2.09 -7.26 1.82
N ASP A 18 -2.56 -8.35 2.43
CA ASP A 18 -3.98 -8.59 2.68
C ASP A 18 -4.63 -7.49 3.54
N SER A 19 -3.93 -7.07 4.59
CA SER A 19 -4.35 -5.95 5.44
C SER A 19 -4.45 -4.66 4.62
N THR A 20 -3.47 -4.39 3.76
CA THR A 20 -3.47 -3.20 2.89
C THR A 20 -4.62 -3.22 1.88
N ILE A 21 -4.99 -4.39 1.35
CA ILE A 21 -6.18 -4.56 0.50
C ILE A 21 -7.46 -4.23 1.28
N SER A 22 -7.59 -4.72 2.51
CA SER A 22 -8.74 -4.42 3.38
C SER A 22 -8.83 -2.92 3.69
N TYR A 23 -7.69 -2.30 4.01
CA TYR A 23 -7.59 -0.87 4.27
C TYR A 23 -7.97 -0.01 3.08
N LEU A 24 -7.56 -0.39 1.87
CA LEU A 24 -7.98 0.30 0.65
C LEU A 24 -9.51 0.32 0.49
N VAL A 25 -10.19 -0.79 0.82
CA VAL A 25 -11.66 -0.86 0.80
C VAL A 25 -12.27 0.05 1.87
N GLN A 26 -11.71 0.06 3.08
CA GLN A 26 -12.18 0.91 4.17
C GLN A 26 -12.00 2.41 3.86
N CYS A 27 -10.90 2.81 3.22
CA CYS A 27 -10.70 4.19 2.79
C CYS A 27 -11.85 4.69 1.90
N LYS A 28 -12.46 3.82 1.09
CA LYS A 28 -13.63 4.21 0.29
C LYS A 28 -14.86 4.44 1.17
N GLN A 29 -15.07 3.62 2.18
CA GLN A 29 -16.18 3.77 3.14
C GLN A 29 -16.07 5.08 3.93
N TYR A 30 -14.84 5.50 4.27
CA TYR A 30 -14.57 6.78 4.93
C TYR A 30 -14.52 7.99 3.99
N ASN A 31 -14.82 7.82 2.69
CA ASN A 31 -14.67 8.85 1.67
C ASN A 31 -13.25 9.46 1.64
N TRP A 32 -12.22 8.67 1.96
CA TRP A 32 -10.82 9.10 1.88
C TRP A 32 -10.21 8.89 0.49
N ILE A 33 -10.89 8.11 -0.35
CA ILE A 33 -10.53 7.84 -1.75
C ILE A 33 -11.79 7.85 -2.63
N GLY A 34 -11.70 8.51 -3.79
CA GLY A 34 -12.85 8.82 -4.64
C GLY A 34 -13.23 7.70 -5.62
N LYS A 35 -12.71 7.76 -6.85
CA LYS A 35 -13.13 6.91 -7.98
C LYS A 35 -13.02 5.40 -7.71
N LYS A 36 -14.08 4.68 -8.04
CA LYS A 36 -14.15 3.21 -7.96
C LYS A 36 -13.11 2.54 -8.85
N GLU A 37 -12.90 3.07 -10.05
CA GLU A 37 -11.93 2.56 -11.02
C GLU A 37 -10.50 2.69 -10.48
N PHE A 38 -10.22 3.77 -9.76
CA PHE A 38 -8.92 3.98 -9.12
C PHE A 38 -8.68 2.96 -8.01
N ILE A 39 -9.69 2.69 -7.19
CA ILE A 39 -9.62 1.65 -6.15
C ILE A 39 -9.41 0.26 -6.77
N LEU A 40 -10.11 -0.06 -7.86
CA LEU A 40 -9.94 -1.34 -8.55
C LEU A 40 -8.52 -1.49 -9.13
N LYS A 41 -7.97 -0.42 -9.72
CA LYS A 41 -6.59 -0.37 -10.20
C LYS A 41 -5.59 -0.64 -9.07
N LEU A 42 -5.77 0.02 -7.93
CA LEU A 42 -4.91 -0.15 -6.76
C LEU A 42 -5.02 -1.55 -6.15
N LYS A 43 -6.24 -2.07 -6.02
CA LYS A 43 -6.49 -3.43 -5.53
C LYS A 43 -5.87 -4.48 -6.45
N SER A 44 -5.96 -4.30 -7.77
CA SER A 44 -5.30 -5.17 -8.74
C SER A 44 -3.78 -5.22 -8.53
N LYS A 45 -3.12 -4.08 -8.30
CA LYS A 45 -1.68 -4.06 -7.99
C LYS A 45 -1.31 -4.86 -6.74
N LEU A 46 -2.09 -4.73 -5.66
CA LEU A 46 -1.85 -5.47 -4.42
C LEU A 46 -2.10 -6.98 -4.62
N ASN A 47 -3.12 -7.36 -5.38
CA ASN A 47 -3.38 -8.76 -5.73
C ASN A 47 -2.25 -9.37 -6.56
N GLU A 48 -1.73 -8.65 -7.56
CA GLU A 48 -0.57 -9.12 -8.34
C GLU A 48 0.67 -9.21 -7.46
N ALA A 49 0.91 -8.24 -6.56
CA ALA A 49 2.01 -8.34 -5.60
C ALA A 49 1.92 -9.61 -4.73
N LYS A 50 0.72 -9.90 -4.21
CA LYS A 50 0.46 -11.12 -3.44
C LYS A 50 0.72 -12.38 -4.26
N LYS A 51 0.22 -12.43 -5.50
CA LYS A 51 0.41 -13.57 -6.40
C LYS A 51 1.90 -13.82 -6.67
N SER A 52 2.66 -12.77 -6.97
CA SER A 52 4.11 -12.85 -7.18
C SER A 52 4.84 -13.32 -5.93
N LEU A 53 4.45 -12.85 -4.74
CA LEU A 53 5.04 -13.30 -3.48
C LEU A 53 4.79 -14.80 -3.23
N ILE A 54 3.57 -15.28 -3.49
CA ILE A 54 3.22 -16.71 -3.37
C ILE A 54 4.01 -17.57 -4.35
N SER A 55 4.35 -17.04 -5.53
CA SER A 55 5.19 -17.72 -6.52
C SER A 55 6.70 -17.50 -6.31
N ASP A 56 7.11 -17.00 -5.13
CA ASP A 56 8.51 -16.70 -4.76
C ASP A 56 9.21 -15.64 -5.65
N ASP A 57 8.43 -14.86 -6.42
CA ASP A 57 8.92 -13.73 -7.21
C ASP A 57 8.86 -12.44 -6.38
N THR A 58 9.84 -12.30 -5.50
CA THR A 58 9.96 -11.16 -4.58
C THR A 58 10.25 -9.84 -5.30
N THR A 59 10.90 -9.88 -6.47
CA THR A 59 11.20 -8.67 -7.26
C THR A 59 9.93 -8.10 -7.87
N THR A 60 9.12 -8.94 -8.50
CA THR A 60 7.84 -8.49 -9.08
C THR A 60 6.86 -8.05 -7.99
N CYS A 61 6.83 -8.76 -6.85
CA CYS A 61 6.07 -8.32 -5.68
C CYS A 61 6.49 -6.90 -5.25
N PHE A 62 7.77 -6.67 -5.02
CA PHE A 62 8.31 -5.36 -4.62
C PHE A 62 7.92 -4.25 -5.59
N ASN A 63 8.06 -4.48 -6.89
CA ASN A 63 7.71 -3.52 -7.95
C ASN A 63 6.21 -3.16 -7.92
N HIS A 64 5.33 -4.14 -7.71
CA HIS A 64 3.89 -3.87 -7.60
C HIS A 64 3.54 -3.02 -6.37
N ILE A 65 4.19 -3.26 -5.22
CA ILE A 65 3.97 -2.45 -4.00
C ILE A 65 4.47 -1.01 -4.19
N ILE A 66 5.65 -0.81 -4.81
CA ILE A 66 6.13 0.52 -5.16
C ILE A 66 5.16 1.23 -6.10
N CYS A 67 4.67 0.54 -7.13
CA CYS A 67 3.71 1.12 -8.06
C CYS A 67 2.41 1.54 -7.35
N PHE A 68 1.91 0.73 -6.42
CA PHE A 68 0.77 1.09 -5.58
C PHE A 68 1.07 2.36 -4.76
N GLN A 69 2.21 2.40 -4.06
CA GLN A 69 2.57 3.53 -3.21
C GLN A 69 2.72 4.83 -4.02
N ASN A 70 3.36 4.76 -5.19
CA ASN A 70 3.57 5.90 -6.08
C ASN A 70 2.26 6.46 -6.63
N GLU A 71 1.29 5.61 -6.98
CA GLU A 71 -0.03 6.04 -7.46
C GLU A 71 -0.83 6.77 -6.37
N ILE A 72 -0.77 6.28 -5.12
CA ILE A 72 -1.35 6.97 -3.96
C ILE A 72 -0.69 8.32 -3.74
N ASN A 73 0.65 8.35 -3.72
CA ASN A 73 1.41 9.57 -3.49
C ASN A 73 1.18 10.62 -4.58
N LYS A 74 1.17 10.19 -5.85
CA LYS A 74 0.88 11.05 -6.99
C LYS A 74 -0.54 11.60 -6.91
N THR A 75 -1.54 10.76 -6.69
CA THR A 75 -2.94 11.20 -6.63
C THR A 75 -3.17 12.17 -5.48
N TYR A 76 -2.56 11.94 -4.32
CA TYR A 76 -2.59 12.88 -3.19
C TYR A 76 -1.95 14.24 -3.55
N LYS A 77 -0.77 14.25 -4.17
CA LYS A 77 -0.10 15.48 -4.59
C LYS A 77 -0.86 16.24 -5.70
N ASP A 78 -1.48 15.50 -6.62
CA ASP A 78 -2.29 16.05 -7.70
C ASP A 78 -3.67 16.53 -7.20
N SER A 79 -4.03 16.30 -5.93
CA SER A 79 -5.32 16.68 -5.32
C SER A 79 -5.49 18.19 -5.11
N LEU A 80 -4.60 19.03 -5.66
CA LEU A 80 -4.83 20.48 -5.84
C LEU A 80 -5.98 20.78 -6.80
N ASN A 81 -6.47 19.78 -7.54
CA ASN A 81 -7.59 19.87 -8.45
C ASN A 81 -8.79 19.06 -7.97
N THR A 82 -9.97 19.42 -8.47
CA THR A 82 -11.28 18.76 -8.36
C THR A 82 -11.31 17.33 -8.92
N ASP A 83 -10.19 16.60 -8.89
CA ASP A 83 -10.07 15.25 -9.43
C ASP A 83 -10.98 14.29 -8.64
N PRO A 84 -11.96 13.67 -9.31
CA PRO A 84 -12.86 12.71 -8.67
C PRO A 84 -12.14 11.46 -8.13
N ARG A 85 -10.86 11.22 -8.45
CA ARG A 85 -10.04 10.16 -7.85
C ARG A 85 -9.66 10.44 -6.41
N PHE A 86 -9.54 11.73 -6.03
CA PHE A 86 -8.92 12.31 -4.84
C PHE A 86 -8.44 11.34 -3.76
N VAL A 87 -7.29 11.64 -3.15
CA VAL A 87 -6.86 10.96 -1.94
C VAL A 87 -6.74 12.02 -0.85
N THR A 88 -7.47 11.85 0.25
CA THR A 88 -7.37 12.74 1.42
C THR A 88 -6.01 12.56 2.12
N ILE A 89 -5.63 13.48 3.00
CA ILE A 89 -4.39 13.33 3.77
C ILE A 89 -4.43 12.08 4.69
N GLU A 90 -5.59 11.74 5.23
CA GLU A 90 -5.83 10.54 6.03
C GLU A 90 -5.65 9.28 5.19
N GLY A 91 -6.30 9.22 4.02
CA GLY A 91 -6.16 8.10 3.08
C GLY A 91 -4.73 7.95 2.58
N TRP A 92 -4.06 9.05 2.27
CA TRP A 92 -2.66 9.05 1.84
C TRP A 92 -1.76 8.50 2.95
N LYS A 93 -1.82 9.05 4.17
CA LYS A 93 -1.01 8.56 5.30
C LYS A 93 -1.25 7.07 5.52
N PHE A 94 -2.50 6.65 5.54
CA PHE A 94 -2.84 5.27 5.88
C PHE A 94 -2.34 4.30 4.82
N LEU A 95 -2.61 4.55 3.53
CA LEU A 95 -2.22 3.63 2.45
C LEU A 95 -0.73 3.70 2.13
N TYR A 96 -0.14 4.90 2.16
CA TYR A 96 1.29 5.10 1.89
C TYR A 96 2.17 4.39 2.91
N TRP A 97 1.88 4.54 4.21
CA TRP A 97 2.69 3.93 5.27
C TRP A 97 2.53 2.41 5.31
N ASN A 98 1.33 1.87 5.09
CA ASN A 98 1.14 0.43 4.99
C ASN A 98 1.95 -0.18 3.83
N ALA A 99 1.99 0.50 2.67
CA ALA A 99 2.88 0.10 1.57
C ALA A 99 4.36 0.26 1.92
N GLN A 100 4.73 1.33 2.64
CA GLN A 100 6.11 1.55 3.06
C GLN A 100 6.60 0.43 3.98
N TYR A 101 5.79 -0.02 4.93
CA TYR A 101 6.18 -1.12 5.82
C TYR A 101 6.41 -2.42 5.05
N ILE A 102 5.67 -2.66 3.97
CA ILE A 102 5.89 -3.82 3.09
C ILE A 102 7.22 -3.65 2.35
N ILE A 103 7.48 -2.48 1.75
CA ILE A 103 8.74 -2.14 1.06
C ILE A 103 9.94 -2.33 2.00
N ASP A 104 9.82 -1.84 3.23
CA ASP A 104 10.86 -1.95 4.24
C ASP A 104 11.21 -3.41 4.56
N ARG A 105 10.28 -4.37 4.43
CA ARG A 105 10.60 -5.80 4.60
C ARG A 105 11.55 -6.35 3.54
N PHE A 106 11.51 -5.80 2.33
CA PHE A 106 12.39 -6.23 1.24
C PHE A 106 13.75 -5.53 1.30
N THR A 107 13.80 -4.31 1.84
CA THR A 107 15.01 -3.47 1.85
C THR A 107 15.75 -3.47 3.17
N THR A 108 15.10 -3.87 4.27
CA THR A 108 15.78 -4.04 5.55
C THR A 108 16.74 -5.22 5.39
N PRO A 109 18.06 -5.02 5.54
CA PRO A 109 18.99 -6.13 5.62
C PRO A 109 18.45 -7.04 6.70
N THR A 110 18.22 -8.32 6.38
CA THR A 110 17.91 -9.34 7.37
C THR A 110 18.76 -9.04 8.59
N GLN A 111 18.12 -8.65 9.70
CA GLN A 111 18.83 -8.45 10.95
C GLN A 111 19.65 -9.72 11.13
N LYS A 112 20.98 -9.57 11.01
CA LYS A 112 21.91 -10.66 11.30
C LYS A 112 21.43 -11.20 12.64
N LYS A 113 21.00 -12.46 12.63
CA LYS A 113 20.85 -13.21 13.86
C LYS A 113 22.24 -13.21 14.48
N GLU A 114 22.44 -12.35 15.47
CA GLU A 114 23.46 -12.57 16.50
C GLU A 114 22.99 -13.71 17.39
#